data_AF-A0A2G9YYJ9-F1
#
_entry.id   AF-A0A2G9YYJ9-F1
#
_cell.length_a   1.000
_cell.length_b   1.000
_cell.length_c   1.000
_cell.angle_alpha   90.00
_cell.angle_beta   90.00
_cell.angle_gamma   90.00
#
_symmetry.space_group_name_H-M   'P 1'
#
loop_
_entity.id
_entity.type
_entity.pdbx_description
1 polymer ?
#
loop_
_entity_poly.entity_id
_entity_poly.type
_entity_poly.pdbx_seq_one_letter_code
_entity_poly.pdbx_strand_id
1 'polypeptide(L)'
;MKINFPKFSPAKTKFIILIVLILVIIILITVIVIPILNKLGVNILKEYLGYNYWKDPFGVYIRKSEGGWCVVCPTTYYFEKIEGADPSSIKILDEYYLQDKNSIFCSNYITSRKLNISPDRFKLIGNGFYEDGVNIWKSLCAKIKKAETSNSPSENFDIDSFQLLKCGIAKDKTGIFYYPGYPTYYMPEEEIFLKANFADPDTFQLDRISNNICFFKDKNFSYQRASESKGLIIIESGNAMSDAYKELGCGFKLIDGKVYWQSKLVEGADAASFEPYINKKENYCRSGTYASDNKNVFYEDKLLAQADLSTFTVIDTVGDYGAAFDKYHRYYYGENIEFSPGKAEAYARAYKTLQYQKEIFPDVIITSDRIEVDLGACKPNPEIGSGGTGIKEAWSIGPKSITVKGKEDNYCLLEFRTEYMIFYDCRIPDEGKLILGYDEEFGSLNLSLDPYKYCESLVIRH
;
A
#
# COMPACT_ATOMS: atom_id res chain seq x y z
N MET A 1 29.01 -58.60 -58.61
CA MET A 1 29.22 -58.89 -57.17
C MET A 1 27.91 -59.45 -56.61
N LYS A 2 27.78 -60.76 -56.40
CA LYS A 2 26.58 -61.37 -55.79
C LYS A 2 26.70 -61.19 -54.28
N ILE A 3 25.90 -60.31 -53.69
CA ILE A 3 25.84 -60.13 -52.24
C ILE A 3 25.05 -61.33 -51.68
N ASN A 4 25.77 -62.25 -51.04
CA ASN A 4 25.18 -63.36 -50.31
C ASN A 4 24.65 -62.83 -48.98
N PHE A 5 23.34 -62.80 -48.82
CA PHE A 5 22.73 -62.54 -47.52
C PHE A 5 22.81 -63.80 -46.66
N PRO A 6 23.28 -63.71 -45.40
CA PRO A 6 23.30 -64.86 -44.50
C PRO A 6 21.87 -65.35 -44.25
N LYS A 7 21.62 -66.64 -44.49
CA LYS A 7 20.35 -67.28 -44.14
C LYS A 7 20.25 -67.40 -42.62
N PHE A 8 19.47 -66.53 -42.00
CA PHE A 8 19.15 -66.62 -40.58
C PHE A 8 18.22 -67.81 -40.31
N SER A 9 18.40 -68.47 -39.16
CA SER A 9 17.47 -69.51 -38.73
C SER A 9 16.07 -68.92 -38.52
N PRO A 10 15.00 -69.71 -38.72
CA PRO A 10 13.62 -69.23 -38.55
C PRO A 10 13.36 -68.55 -37.20
N ALA A 11 14.03 -69.01 -36.14
CA ALA A 11 13.97 -68.40 -34.81
C ALA A 11 14.62 -67.01 -34.75
N LYS A 12 15.79 -66.83 -35.38
CA LYS A 12 16.45 -65.51 -35.47
C LYS A 12 15.66 -64.53 -36.32
N THR A 13 15.02 -65.00 -37.40
CA THR A 13 14.16 -64.17 -38.25
C THR A 13 12.93 -63.67 -37.48
N LYS A 14 12.25 -64.54 -36.72
CA LYS A 14 11.11 -64.14 -35.87
C LYS A 14 11.53 -63.14 -34.79
N PHE A 15 12.71 -63.32 -34.18
CA PHE A 15 13.24 -62.41 -33.17
C PHE A 15 13.55 -61.02 -33.75
N ILE A 16 14.17 -60.95 -34.94
CA ILE A 16 14.45 -59.68 -35.63
C ILE A 16 13.15 -58.97 -36.02
N ILE A 17 12.16 -59.70 -36.55
CA ILE A 17 10.84 -59.13 -36.89
C ILE A 17 10.17 -58.55 -35.64
N LEU A 18 10.23 -59.24 -34.50
CA LEU A 18 9.66 -58.76 -33.24
C LEU A 18 10.33 -57.45 -32.78
N ILE A 19 11.67 -57.36 -32.85
CA ILE A 19 12.41 -56.14 -32.50
C ILE A 19 12.03 -54.98 -33.42
N VAL A 20 11.94 -55.23 -34.73
CA VAL A 20 11.53 -54.20 -35.70
C VAL A 20 10.10 -53.74 -35.42
N LEU A 21 9.19 -54.65 -35.09
CA LEU A 21 7.81 -54.31 -34.72
C LEU A 21 7.75 -53.45 -33.45
N ILE A 22 8.54 -53.79 -32.43
CA ILE A 22 8.63 -53.00 -31.19
C ILE A 22 9.17 -51.60 -31.51
N LEU A 23 10.22 -51.49 -32.31
CA LEU A 23 10.78 -50.19 -32.72
C LEU A 23 9.78 -49.35 -33.52
N VAL A 24 9.04 -49.95 -34.44
CA VAL A 24 7.98 -49.27 -35.21
C VAL A 24 6.87 -48.78 -34.28
N ILE A 25 6.44 -49.58 -33.32
CA ILE A 25 5.42 -49.19 -32.32
C ILE A 25 5.93 -48.02 -31.47
N ILE A 26 7.17 -48.08 -31.00
CA ILE A 26 7.78 -46.99 -30.24
C ILE A 26 7.78 -45.70 -31.07
N ILE A 27 8.22 -45.76 -32.33
CA ILE A 27 8.23 -44.60 -33.24
C ILE A 27 6.82 -44.05 -33.44
N LEU A 28 5.82 -44.92 -33.65
CA LEU A 28 4.42 -44.52 -33.81
C LEU A 28 3.88 -43.82 -32.56
N ILE A 29 4.20 -44.33 -31.37
CA ILE A 29 3.80 -43.71 -30.11
C ILE A 29 4.49 -42.35 -29.92
N THR A 30 5.81 -42.26 -30.13
CA THR A 30 6.58 -41.04 -29.87
C THR A 30 6.37 -39.94 -30.91
N VAL A 31 6.16 -40.29 -32.19
CA VAL A 31 6.08 -39.32 -33.29
C VAL A 31 4.63 -38.93 -33.61
N ILE A 32 3.66 -39.83 -33.38
CA ILE A 32 2.28 -39.60 -33.80
C ILE A 32 1.36 -39.45 -32.59
N VAL A 33 1.33 -40.44 -31.69
CA VAL A 33 0.34 -40.49 -30.61
C VAL A 33 0.58 -39.40 -29.57
N ILE A 34 1.82 -39.25 -29.08
CA ILE A 34 2.17 -38.26 -28.06
C ILE A 34 1.92 -36.81 -28.51
N PRO A 35 2.33 -36.37 -29.71
CA PRO A 35 2.04 -35.01 -30.18
C PRO A 35 0.54 -34.71 -30.35
N ILE A 36 -0.26 -35.70 -30.76
CA ILE A 36 -1.72 -35.56 -30.89
C ILE A 36 -2.36 -35.38 -29.51
N LEU A 37 -1.98 -36.21 -28.54
CA LEU A 37 -2.51 -36.12 -27.16
C LEU A 37 -2.11 -34.81 -26.49
N ASN A 38 -0.88 -34.33 -26.70
CA ASN A 38 -0.43 -33.03 -26.23
C ASN A 38 -1.23 -31.86 -26.84
N LYS A 39 -1.58 -31.93 -28.15
CA LYS A 39 -2.46 -30.94 -28.80
C LYS A 39 -3.89 -30.95 -28.27
N LEU A 40 -4.36 -32.10 -27.79
CA LEU A 40 -5.70 -32.27 -27.20
C LEU A 40 -5.74 -31.91 -25.70
N GLY A 41 -4.65 -31.42 -25.12
CA GLY A 41 -4.57 -31.05 -23.70
C GLY A 41 -4.49 -32.25 -22.74
N VAL A 42 -4.42 -33.48 -23.27
CA VAL A 42 -4.29 -34.72 -22.49
C VAL A 42 -2.80 -35.03 -22.33
N ASN A 43 -2.14 -34.42 -21.35
CA ASN A 43 -0.70 -34.61 -21.07
C ASN A 43 -0.45 -35.93 -20.30
N ILE A 44 -0.44 -37.07 -21.00
CA ILE A 44 -0.26 -38.41 -20.39
C ILE A 44 1.18 -38.68 -19.91
N LEU A 45 2.12 -37.77 -20.19
CA LEU A 45 3.56 -37.96 -19.91
C LEU A 45 4.11 -37.14 -18.75
N LYS A 46 3.35 -36.19 -18.20
CA LYS A 46 3.84 -35.33 -17.13
C LYS A 46 3.52 -35.92 -15.77
N GLU A 47 4.55 -36.27 -15.01
CA GLU A 47 4.47 -36.68 -13.62
C GLU A 47 4.29 -35.43 -12.74
N TYR A 48 3.31 -35.44 -11.85
CA TYR A 48 3.10 -34.38 -10.86
C TYR A 48 4.11 -34.53 -9.71
N LEU A 49 4.85 -33.46 -9.41
CA LEU A 49 5.89 -33.46 -8.37
C LEU A 49 5.47 -32.80 -7.06
N GLY A 50 4.31 -32.13 -7.02
CA GLY A 50 3.85 -31.34 -5.88
C GLY A 50 3.76 -29.85 -6.19
N TYR A 51 2.94 -29.13 -5.42
CA TYR A 51 2.61 -27.71 -5.65
C TYR A 51 2.14 -27.45 -7.09
N ASN A 52 2.93 -26.73 -7.87
CA ASN A 52 2.69 -26.47 -9.29
C ASN A 52 3.73 -27.12 -10.21
N TYR A 53 4.59 -28.00 -9.70
CA TYR A 53 5.69 -28.60 -10.46
C TYR A 53 5.32 -29.95 -11.10
N TRP A 54 5.82 -30.15 -12.30
CA TRP A 54 5.62 -31.33 -13.13
C TRP A 54 6.91 -31.67 -13.86
N LYS A 55 7.12 -32.93 -14.22
CA LYS A 55 8.24 -33.33 -15.09
C LYS A 55 7.82 -34.35 -16.12
N ASP A 56 8.60 -34.46 -17.18
CA ASP A 56 8.62 -35.59 -18.11
C ASP A 56 10.09 -35.95 -18.40
N PRO A 57 10.39 -36.96 -19.24
CA PRO A 57 11.77 -37.33 -19.55
C PRO A 57 12.62 -36.21 -20.20
N PHE A 58 12.00 -35.15 -20.71
CA PHE A 58 12.65 -34.07 -21.45
C PHE A 58 12.78 -32.76 -20.67
N GLY A 59 12.12 -32.63 -19.53
CA GLY A 59 12.22 -31.42 -18.72
C GLY A 59 11.37 -31.38 -17.46
N VAL A 60 11.57 -30.30 -16.73
CA VAL A 60 10.80 -29.91 -15.55
C VAL A 60 9.99 -28.67 -15.90
N TYR A 61 8.77 -28.60 -15.40
CA TYR A 61 7.80 -27.58 -15.73
C TYR A 61 7.12 -27.06 -14.47
N ILE A 62 6.75 -25.78 -14.49
CA ILE A 62 5.82 -25.21 -13.52
C ILE A 62 4.52 -24.80 -14.22
N ARG A 63 3.39 -25.15 -13.61
CA ARG A 63 2.07 -24.73 -14.07
C ARG A 63 1.81 -23.28 -13.63
N LYS A 64 1.57 -22.39 -14.60
CA LYS A 64 1.26 -20.97 -14.39
C LYS A 64 -0.10 -20.62 -14.99
N SER A 65 -0.66 -19.50 -14.56
CA SER A 65 -1.92 -18.94 -15.08
C SER A 65 -1.68 -17.87 -16.14
N GLU A 66 -2.49 -17.87 -17.20
CA GLU A 66 -2.54 -16.76 -18.17
C GLU A 66 -3.32 -15.59 -17.57
N GLY A 67 -2.62 -14.72 -16.84
CA GLY A 67 -3.25 -13.58 -16.15
C GLY A 67 -2.47 -13.08 -14.94
N GLY A 68 -1.42 -13.79 -14.52
CA GLY A 68 -0.62 -13.41 -13.36
C GLY A 68 -1.47 -13.30 -12.09
N TRP A 69 -1.52 -12.09 -11.51
CA TRP A 69 -2.13 -11.74 -10.21
C TRP A 69 -3.64 -11.48 -10.23
N CYS A 70 -4.33 -11.71 -11.34
CA CYS A 70 -5.75 -11.36 -11.44
C CYS A 70 -6.62 -12.30 -10.58
N VAL A 71 -7.23 -11.75 -9.53
CA VAL A 71 -8.13 -12.45 -8.58
C VAL A 71 -9.43 -12.91 -9.25
N VAL A 72 -9.79 -12.32 -10.41
CA VAL A 72 -11.05 -12.61 -11.12
C VAL A 72 -10.85 -13.30 -12.49
N CYS A 73 -9.61 -13.50 -12.96
CA CYS A 73 -9.32 -14.32 -14.15
C CYS A 73 -7.94 -14.98 -14.05
N PRO A 74 -7.89 -16.32 -14.07
CA PRO A 74 -7.61 -16.99 -15.35
C PRO A 74 -8.41 -18.30 -15.52
N THR A 75 -9.01 -18.50 -16.69
CA THR A 75 -9.64 -19.78 -17.07
C THR A 75 -8.66 -20.73 -17.75
N THR A 76 -7.43 -20.29 -18.03
CA THR A 76 -6.39 -21.04 -18.77
C THR A 76 -5.06 -21.10 -18.01
N TYR A 77 -4.45 -22.29 -18.02
CA TYR A 77 -3.15 -22.56 -17.42
C TYR A 77 -2.19 -23.04 -18.50
N TYR A 78 -0.90 -22.70 -18.35
CA TYR A 78 0.16 -23.21 -19.20
C TYR A 78 1.30 -23.79 -18.37
N PHE A 79 2.16 -24.57 -19.03
CA PHE A 79 3.35 -25.14 -18.41
C PHE A 79 4.59 -24.41 -18.92
N GLU A 80 5.25 -23.65 -18.05
CA GLU A 80 6.55 -23.06 -18.33
C GLU A 80 7.64 -24.09 -18.06
N LYS A 81 8.58 -24.28 -18.99
CA LYS A 81 9.74 -25.14 -18.80
C LYS A 81 10.78 -24.42 -17.94
N ILE A 82 11.31 -25.11 -16.93
CA ILE A 82 12.37 -24.60 -16.06
C ILE A 82 13.71 -24.96 -16.72
N GLU A 83 14.29 -23.98 -17.42
CA GLU A 83 15.49 -24.20 -18.21
C GLU A 83 16.69 -24.63 -17.35
N GLY A 84 17.38 -25.69 -17.79
CA GLY A 84 18.57 -26.23 -17.15
C GLY A 84 18.33 -27.16 -15.94
N ALA A 85 17.08 -27.40 -15.53
CA ALA A 85 16.76 -28.35 -14.47
C ALA A 85 16.91 -29.80 -14.94
N ASP A 86 17.59 -30.64 -14.15
CA ASP A 86 17.76 -32.07 -14.44
C ASP A 86 16.56 -32.90 -13.94
N PRO A 87 15.65 -33.35 -14.83
CA PRO A 87 14.41 -34.04 -14.44
C PRO A 87 14.66 -35.36 -13.69
N SER A 88 15.87 -35.94 -13.79
CA SER A 88 16.22 -37.19 -13.11
C SER A 88 16.60 -37.04 -11.64
N SER A 89 16.84 -35.81 -11.16
CA SER A 89 17.36 -35.53 -9.82
C SER A 89 16.57 -34.49 -9.03
N ILE A 90 15.32 -34.25 -9.43
CA ILE A 90 14.49 -33.19 -8.82
C ILE A 90 14.02 -33.53 -7.42
N LYS A 91 14.18 -32.56 -6.54
CA LYS A 91 13.58 -32.48 -5.21
C LYS A 91 12.80 -31.17 -5.12
N ILE A 92 11.50 -31.26 -4.88
CA ILE A 92 10.68 -30.07 -4.60
C ILE A 92 10.92 -29.63 -3.16
N LEU A 93 11.22 -28.35 -2.95
CA LEU A 93 11.47 -27.79 -1.63
C LEU A 93 10.19 -27.16 -1.08
N ASP A 94 9.52 -26.33 -1.87
CA ASP A 94 8.18 -25.79 -1.60
C ASP A 94 7.48 -25.32 -2.89
N GLU A 95 6.49 -24.43 -2.78
CA GLU A 95 5.74 -23.90 -3.92
C GLU A 95 6.57 -23.00 -4.86
N TYR A 96 7.66 -22.41 -4.37
CA TYR A 96 8.51 -21.46 -5.11
C TYR A 96 9.88 -22.03 -5.43
N TYR A 97 10.37 -23.00 -4.66
CA TYR A 97 11.72 -23.53 -4.80
C TYR A 97 11.74 -25.02 -5.16
N LEU A 98 12.62 -25.35 -6.10
CA LEU A 98 13.01 -26.73 -6.36
C LEU A 98 14.52 -26.84 -6.47
N GLN A 99 15.02 -28.04 -6.26
CA GLN A 99 16.43 -28.37 -6.30
C GLN A 99 16.66 -29.53 -7.27
N ASP A 100 17.73 -29.46 -8.05
CA ASP A 100 18.32 -30.62 -8.71
C ASP A 100 19.70 -30.93 -8.10
N LYS A 101 20.40 -31.96 -8.60
CA LYS A 101 21.72 -32.34 -8.06
C LYS A 101 22.79 -31.25 -8.17
N ASN A 102 22.60 -30.23 -9.03
CA ASN A 102 23.58 -29.21 -9.37
C ASN A 102 23.16 -27.79 -8.98
N SER A 103 21.86 -27.52 -8.84
CA SER A 103 21.32 -26.16 -8.78
C SER A 103 20.04 -26.05 -7.95
N ILE A 104 19.82 -24.85 -7.42
CA ILE A 104 18.52 -24.42 -6.92
C ILE A 104 17.83 -23.60 -8.00
N PHE A 105 16.52 -23.76 -8.14
CA PHE A 105 15.68 -22.96 -9.02
C PHE A 105 14.59 -22.32 -8.18
N CYS A 106 14.23 -21.10 -8.57
CA CYS A 106 13.10 -20.41 -7.99
C CYS A 106 12.13 -19.97 -9.08
N SER A 107 10.85 -20.16 -8.81
CA SER A 107 9.75 -19.76 -9.67
C SER A 107 8.77 -18.89 -8.91
N ASN A 108 8.49 -17.71 -9.45
CA ASN A 108 7.37 -16.87 -9.03
C ASN A 108 6.33 -16.79 -10.17
N TYR A 109 5.27 -16.01 -9.97
CA TYR A 109 4.20 -15.89 -10.97
C TYR A 109 4.67 -15.32 -12.31
N ILE A 110 5.80 -14.62 -12.34
CA ILE A 110 6.32 -13.95 -13.54
C ILE A 110 7.36 -14.83 -14.24
N THR A 111 8.36 -15.33 -13.51
CA THR A 111 9.52 -16.02 -14.11
C THR A 111 9.98 -17.21 -13.28
N SER A 112 10.62 -18.17 -13.95
CA SER A 112 11.41 -19.23 -13.34
C SER A 112 12.89 -19.01 -13.66
N ARG A 113 13.75 -19.08 -12.66
CA ARG A 113 15.20 -18.86 -12.85
C ARG A 113 16.02 -19.82 -12.00
N LYS A 114 17.18 -20.21 -12.54
CA LYS A 114 18.24 -20.86 -11.78
C LYS A 114 18.89 -19.85 -10.84
N LEU A 115 19.09 -20.24 -9.58
CA LEU A 115 19.88 -19.49 -8.62
C LEU A 115 21.32 -19.97 -8.70
N ASN A 116 22.27 -19.04 -8.64
CA ASN A 116 23.71 -19.34 -8.60
C ASN A 116 24.13 -19.74 -7.17
N ILE A 117 23.46 -20.76 -6.62
CA ILE A 117 23.63 -21.26 -5.26
C ILE A 117 23.85 -22.77 -5.34
N SER A 118 24.88 -23.25 -4.64
CA SER A 118 25.15 -24.67 -4.53
C SER A 118 24.04 -25.35 -3.70
N PRO A 119 23.48 -26.49 -4.14
CA PRO A 119 22.33 -27.09 -3.46
C PRO A 119 22.54 -27.50 -2.01
N ASP A 120 23.78 -27.81 -1.61
CA ASP A 120 24.18 -28.14 -0.24
C ASP A 120 24.17 -26.93 0.71
N ARG A 121 24.26 -25.71 0.15
CA ARG A 121 24.21 -24.47 0.91
C ARG A 121 22.80 -23.95 1.16
N PHE A 122 21.82 -24.37 0.36
CA PHE A 122 20.45 -23.87 0.44
C PHE A 122 19.61 -24.66 1.44
N LYS A 123 19.49 -24.15 2.67
CA LYS A 123 18.92 -24.91 3.80
C LYS A 123 17.67 -24.24 4.34
N LEU A 124 16.62 -25.02 4.56
CA LEU A 124 15.38 -24.55 5.18
C LEU A 124 15.65 -24.20 6.65
N ILE A 125 15.33 -22.96 7.04
CA ILE A 125 15.46 -22.44 8.41
C ILE A 125 14.10 -22.22 9.11
N GLY A 126 13.00 -22.59 8.44
CA GLY A 126 11.64 -22.62 9.01
C GLY A 126 10.67 -21.66 8.31
N ASN A 127 9.37 -21.97 8.38
CA ASN A 127 8.27 -21.16 7.79
C ASN A 127 8.47 -20.75 6.31
N GLY A 128 9.12 -21.59 5.50
CA GLY A 128 9.39 -21.29 4.08
C GLY A 128 10.56 -20.31 3.86
N PHE A 129 11.41 -20.10 4.87
CA PHE A 129 12.66 -19.35 4.73
C PHE A 129 13.84 -20.30 4.55
N TYR A 130 14.79 -19.90 3.73
CA TYR A 130 16.02 -20.65 3.46
C TYR A 130 17.23 -19.75 3.66
N GLU A 131 18.35 -20.30 4.11
CA GLU A 131 19.65 -19.63 4.05
C GLU A 131 20.49 -20.18 2.89
N ASP A 132 21.42 -19.38 2.38
CA ASP A 132 22.51 -19.84 1.51
C ASP A 132 23.91 -19.68 2.17
N GLY A 133 23.96 -19.36 3.46
CA GLY A 133 25.16 -18.97 4.22
C GLY A 133 25.60 -17.52 4.04
N VAL A 134 24.89 -16.73 3.23
CA VAL A 134 25.12 -15.28 3.05
C VAL A 134 23.80 -14.50 3.13
N ASN A 135 22.76 -15.00 2.48
CA ASN A 135 21.44 -14.40 2.39
C ASN A 135 20.39 -15.33 3.00
N ILE A 136 19.30 -14.71 3.42
CA ILE A 136 18.09 -15.41 3.80
C ILE A 136 17.05 -15.14 2.72
N TRP A 137 16.50 -16.22 2.19
CA TRP A 137 15.52 -16.27 1.12
C TRP A 137 14.15 -16.60 1.71
N LYS A 138 13.09 -16.08 1.10
CA LYS A 138 11.70 -16.37 1.44
C LYS A 138 10.89 -16.68 0.18
N SER A 139 9.59 -16.85 0.34
CA SER A 139 8.65 -17.00 -0.78
C SER A 139 8.90 -16.03 -1.94
N LEU A 140 8.51 -16.44 -3.15
CA LEU A 140 8.53 -15.58 -4.35
C LEU A 140 9.92 -15.13 -4.81
N CYS A 141 10.96 -15.89 -4.47
CA CYS A 141 12.35 -15.62 -4.88
C CYS A 141 12.97 -14.37 -4.25
N ALA A 142 12.39 -13.84 -3.18
CA ALA A 142 12.87 -12.65 -2.50
C ALA A 142 13.92 -12.99 -1.43
N LYS A 143 14.89 -12.09 -1.27
CA LYS A 143 15.82 -12.09 -0.12
C LYS A 143 15.26 -11.17 0.96
N ILE A 144 15.54 -11.46 2.21
CA ILE A 144 15.29 -10.50 3.29
C ILE A 144 16.58 -9.77 3.67
N LYS A 145 16.42 -8.48 3.93
CA LYS A 145 17.46 -7.57 4.40
C LYS A 145 16.97 -6.85 5.65
N LYS A 146 17.87 -6.20 6.36
CA LYS A 146 17.55 -5.35 7.49
C LYS A 146 18.08 -3.94 7.30
N ALA A 147 17.43 -2.96 7.90
CA ALA A 147 17.86 -1.57 7.93
C ALA A 147 17.44 -0.90 9.24
N GLU A 148 18.19 0.12 9.67
CA GLU A 148 17.85 0.92 10.86
C GLU A 148 16.55 1.71 10.64
N THR A 149 16.42 2.35 9.47
CA THR A 149 15.24 3.11 9.04
C THR A 149 14.91 2.81 7.57
N SER A 150 13.78 3.32 7.06
CA SER A 150 13.42 3.16 5.64
C SER A 150 14.37 3.85 4.67
N ASN A 151 15.16 4.81 5.14
CA ASN A 151 16.11 5.58 4.33
C ASN A 151 17.55 5.11 4.53
N SER A 152 17.80 4.20 5.47
CA SER A 152 19.12 3.66 5.74
C SER A 152 19.50 2.63 4.67
N PRO A 153 20.80 2.49 4.33
CA PRO A 153 21.28 1.37 3.54
C PRO A 153 20.86 0.04 4.17
N SER A 154 20.42 -0.90 3.34
CA SER A 154 20.06 -2.24 3.79
C SER A 154 21.29 -3.14 3.86
N GLU A 155 21.29 -4.06 4.82
CA GLU A 155 22.34 -5.06 5.01
C GLU A 155 21.78 -6.46 5.22
N ASN A 156 22.65 -7.46 5.17
CA ASN A 156 22.28 -8.85 5.44
C ASN A 156 22.11 -9.08 6.94
N PHE A 157 21.16 -9.94 7.30
CA PHE A 157 21.08 -10.49 8.64
C PHE A 157 22.34 -11.30 8.98
N ASP A 158 22.71 -11.29 10.25
CA ASP A 158 23.74 -12.20 10.75
C ASP A 158 23.18 -13.62 10.82
N ILE A 159 23.64 -14.48 9.91
CA ILE A 159 23.11 -15.83 9.73
C ILE A 159 23.23 -16.69 11.01
N ASP A 160 24.37 -16.61 11.69
CA ASP A 160 24.66 -17.47 12.86
C ASP A 160 23.73 -17.19 14.05
N SER A 161 23.32 -15.94 14.22
CA SER A 161 22.39 -15.52 15.28
C SER A 161 20.96 -15.29 14.81
N PHE A 162 20.67 -15.51 13.52
CA PHE A 162 19.37 -15.24 12.95
C PHE A 162 18.29 -16.15 13.55
N GLN A 163 17.19 -15.54 13.94
CA GLN A 163 15.98 -16.23 14.38
C GLN A 163 14.76 -15.57 13.76
N LEU A 164 14.01 -16.35 12.99
CA LEU A 164 12.70 -15.95 12.52
C LEU A 164 11.67 -16.18 13.63
N LEU A 165 10.97 -15.11 14.01
CA LEU A 165 9.83 -15.18 14.91
C LEU A 165 8.52 -15.16 14.07
N LYS A 166 7.38 -14.90 14.72
CA LYS A 166 6.07 -14.81 14.05
C LYS A 166 5.65 -13.36 13.83
N CYS A 167 4.58 -13.17 13.05
CA CYS A 167 4.00 -11.85 12.73
C CYS A 167 4.99 -10.87 12.08
N GLY A 168 5.84 -11.38 11.18
CA GLY A 168 6.81 -10.58 10.44
C GLY A 168 7.94 -10.03 11.30
N ILE A 169 8.27 -10.69 12.42
CA ILE A 169 9.42 -10.34 13.25
C ILE A 169 10.58 -11.30 12.97
N ALA A 170 11.78 -10.74 12.86
CA ALA A 170 13.03 -11.46 12.85
C ALA A 170 14.00 -10.84 13.86
N LYS A 171 14.98 -11.60 14.34
CA LYS A 171 16.05 -11.07 15.15
C LYS A 171 17.39 -11.66 14.77
N ASP A 172 18.43 -10.89 15.04
CA ASP A 172 19.80 -11.37 15.07
C ASP A 172 20.56 -10.67 16.21
N LYS A 173 21.86 -10.90 16.33
CA LYS A 173 22.70 -10.30 17.39
C LYS A 173 22.73 -8.77 17.40
N THR A 174 22.27 -8.10 16.33
CA THR A 174 22.27 -6.64 16.21
C THR A 174 20.95 -5.99 16.60
N GLY A 175 19.87 -6.77 16.73
CA GLY A 175 18.59 -6.22 17.14
C GLY A 175 17.37 -7.06 16.76
N ILE A 176 16.21 -6.48 17.05
CA ILE A 176 14.90 -6.96 16.63
C ILE A 176 14.45 -6.17 15.40
N PHE A 177 13.93 -6.87 14.40
CA PHE A 177 13.53 -6.29 13.13
C PHE A 177 12.12 -6.75 12.75
N TYR A 178 11.38 -5.87 12.09
CA TYR A 178 10.01 -6.13 11.66
C TYR A 178 9.81 -5.80 10.19
N TYR A 179 9.02 -6.61 9.50
CA TYR A 179 8.62 -6.34 8.13
C TYR A 179 7.53 -5.26 8.10
N PRO A 180 7.78 -4.04 7.57
CA PRO A 180 6.83 -2.94 7.67
C PRO A 180 5.54 -3.11 6.84
N GLY A 181 5.48 -4.15 5.99
CA GLY A 181 4.39 -4.37 5.03
C GLY A 181 4.52 -3.43 3.84
N TYR A 182 4.78 -3.96 2.65
CA TYR A 182 4.71 -3.18 1.40
C TYR A 182 3.35 -3.39 0.72
N PRO A 183 2.86 -2.42 -0.08
CA PRO A 183 1.66 -2.58 -0.86
C PRO A 183 1.78 -3.80 -1.78
N THR A 184 0.70 -4.56 -1.83
CA THR A 184 0.53 -5.90 -2.42
C THR A 184 0.76 -5.98 -3.94
N TYR A 185 1.20 -4.90 -4.59
CA TYR A 185 1.33 -4.79 -6.04
C TYR A 185 2.75 -5.03 -6.57
N TYR A 186 3.78 -4.94 -5.72
CA TYR A 186 5.18 -5.08 -6.14
C TYR A 186 5.86 -6.29 -5.48
N MET A 187 6.61 -7.07 -6.27
CA MET A 187 7.40 -8.20 -5.79
C MET A 187 8.87 -7.79 -5.78
N PRO A 188 9.38 -7.24 -4.66
CA PRO A 188 10.76 -6.80 -4.65
C PRO A 188 11.69 -8.02 -4.65
N GLU A 189 12.86 -7.88 -5.28
CA GLU A 189 13.92 -8.88 -5.13
C GLU A 189 14.44 -8.95 -3.69
N GLU A 190 14.28 -7.85 -2.95
CA GLU A 190 14.70 -7.70 -1.56
C GLU A 190 13.59 -7.08 -0.70
N GLU A 191 13.20 -7.77 0.37
CA GLU A 191 12.31 -7.23 1.38
C GLU A 191 13.11 -6.71 2.57
N ILE A 192 12.88 -5.46 2.93
CA ILE A 192 13.62 -4.79 4.00
C ILE A 192 12.81 -4.83 5.29
N PHE A 193 13.40 -5.41 6.32
CA PHE A 193 12.90 -5.36 7.68
C PHE A 193 13.51 -4.16 8.40
N LEU A 194 12.71 -3.40 9.13
CA LEU A 194 13.13 -2.21 9.85
C LEU A 194 13.39 -2.54 11.33
N LYS A 195 14.37 -1.87 11.93
CA LYS A 195 14.74 -2.12 13.32
C LYS A 195 13.68 -1.61 14.31
N ALA A 196 13.44 -2.38 15.36
CA ALA A 196 12.64 -1.99 16.52
C ALA A 196 13.57 -1.44 17.62
N ASN A 197 13.78 -0.13 17.63
CA ASN A 197 14.94 0.49 18.30
C ASN A 197 14.96 0.44 19.84
N PHE A 198 13.83 0.24 20.51
CA PHE A 198 13.77 0.13 21.98
C PHE A 198 13.62 -1.32 22.48
N ALA A 199 13.53 -2.29 21.58
CA ALA A 199 13.40 -3.69 21.97
C ALA A 199 14.77 -4.23 22.37
N ASP A 200 14.84 -4.90 23.51
CA ASP A 200 16.04 -5.54 24.04
C ASP A 200 16.21 -6.93 23.40
N PRO A 201 17.15 -7.11 22.47
CA PRO A 201 17.23 -8.36 21.68
C PRO A 201 17.56 -9.61 22.51
N ASP A 202 18.24 -9.43 23.64
CA ASP A 202 18.70 -10.50 24.53
C ASP A 202 17.54 -11.14 25.28
N THR A 203 16.57 -10.32 25.70
CA THR A 203 15.40 -10.76 26.49
C THR A 203 14.10 -10.81 25.70
N PHE A 204 14.10 -10.32 24.46
CA PHE A 204 12.94 -10.32 23.58
C PHE A 204 12.52 -11.75 23.18
N GLN A 205 11.28 -12.08 23.51
CA GLN A 205 10.68 -13.39 23.26
C GLN A 205 9.20 -13.28 22.93
N LEU A 206 8.70 -14.26 22.18
CA LEU A 206 7.27 -14.43 21.94
C LEU A 206 6.58 -14.88 23.24
N ASP A 207 5.59 -14.13 23.70
CA ASP A 207 4.79 -14.46 24.89
C ASP A 207 3.60 -15.34 24.51
N ARG A 208 2.76 -14.87 23.59
CA ARG A 208 1.57 -15.59 23.11
C ARG A 208 1.11 -15.10 21.75
N ILE A 209 0.19 -15.84 21.14
CA ILE A 209 -0.49 -15.46 19.90
C ILE A 209 -1.98 -15.57 20.14
N SER A 210 -2.74 -14.54 19.78
CA SER A 210 -4.19 -14.55 19.85
C SER A 210 -4.77 -13.79 18.66
N ASN A 211 -5.73 -14.37 17.95
CA ASN A 211 -6.43 -13.73 16.82
C ASN A 211 -5.48 -13.07 15.79
N ASN A 212 -4.42 -13.78 15.37
CA ASN A 212 -3.37 -13.28 14.46
C ASN A 212 -2.57 -12.06 14.95
N ILE A 213 -2.67 -11.74 16.24
CA ILE A 213 -1.83 -10.76 16.92
C ILE A 213 -0.78 -11.52 17.72
N CYS A 214 0.49 -11.22 17.47
CA CYS A 214 1.59 -11.72 18.28
C CYS A 214 1.86 -10.75 19.43
N PHE A 215 2.01 -11.32 20.61
CA PHE A 215 2.40 -10.64 21.82
C PHE A 215 3.83 -11.04 22.15
N PHE A 216 4.69 -10.05 22.37
CA PHE A 216 6.08 -10.25 22.74
C PHE A 216 6.35 -9.57 24.07
N LYS A 217 7.45 -9.93 24.71
CA LYS A 217 7.95 -9.23 25.89
C LYS A 217 9.47 -9.27 25.90
N ASP A 218 10.05 -8.26 26.49
CA ASP A 218 11.44 -8.26 26.91
C ASP A 218 11.55 -7.82 28.37
N LYS A 219 12.76 -7.53 28.86
CA LYS A 219 12.95 -7.09 30.25
C LYS A 219 12.32 -5.73 30.57
N ASN A 220 12.03 -4.92 29.55
CA ASN A 220 11.55 -3.54 29.67
C ASN A 220 10.04 -3.43 29.41
N PHE A 221 9.53 -4.07 28.35
CA PHE A 221 8.18 -3.84 27.84
C PHE A 221 7.49 -5.11 27.35
N SER A 222 6.16 -5.06 27.36
CA SER A 222 5.30 -5.96 26.59
C SER A 222 4.87 -5.29 25.29
N TYR A 223 4.85 -6.06 24.21
CA TYR A 223 4.52 -5.61 22.86
C TYR A 223 3.37 -6.38 22.26
N GLN A 224 2.64 -5.74 21.36
CA GLN A 224 1.76 -6.41 20.42
C GLN A 224 2.06 -6.00 18.98
N ARG A 225 1.80 -6.92 18.04
CA ARG A 225 1.89 -6.67 16.61
C ARG A 225 0.95 -7.59 15.84
N ALA A 226 0.17 -7.01 14.94
CA ALA A 226 -0.47 -7.76 13.86
C ALA A 226 0.50 -7.85 12.66
N SER A 227 0.37 -8.90 11.85
CA SER A 227 1.31 -9.19 10.75
C SER A 227 1.58 -8.02 9.78
N GLU A 228 0.63 -7.09 9.65
CA GLU A 228 0.69 -5.95 8.71
C GLU A 228 0.85 -4.58 9.40
N SER A 229 1.19 -4.56 10.69
CA SER A 229 1.37 -3.29 11.41
C SER A 229 2.65 -2.54 10.97
N LYS A 230 2.59 -1.20 10.93
CA LYS A 230 3.74 -0.32 10.62
C LYS A 230 4.91 -0.38 11.63
N GLY A 231 4.76 -1.10 12.75
CA GLY A 231 5.75 -1.20 13.83
C GLY A 231 5.33 -2.09 14.99
N LEU A 232 6.15 -2.15 16.04
CA LEU A 232 5.77 -2.78 17.32
C LEU A 232 5.05 -1.75 18.20
N ILE A 233 3.94 -2.18 18.81
CA ILE A 233 3.16 -1.36 19.74
C ILE A 233 3.48 -1.83 21.16
N ILE A 234 3.84 -0.90 22.05
CA ILE A 234 3.98 -1.20 23.49
C ILE A 234 2.58 -1.25 24.09
N ILE A 235 2.29 -2.27 24.89
CA ILE A 235 0.98 -2.46 25.54
C ILE A 235 1.03 -2.40 27.06
N GLU A 236 2.17 -2.76 27.65
CA GLU A 236 2.39 -2.69 29.09
C GLU A 236 3.87 -2.35 29.31
N SER A 237 4.14 -1.55 30.34
CA SER A 237 5.49 -1.35 30.86
C SER A 237 5.79 -2.36 31.95
N GLY A 238 6.96 -2.99 31.91
CA GLY A 238 7.39 -3.93 32.94
C GLY A 238 7.75 -3.23 34.26
N ASN A 239 7.97 -4.04 35.32
CA ASN A 239 8.41 -3.58 36.65
C ASN A 239 9.75 -2.81 36.67
N ALA A 240 10.46 -2.75 35.54
CA ALA A 240 11.69 -1.99 35.35
C ALA A 240 11.44 -0.72 34.52
N MET A 241 10.37 0.02 34.82
CA MET A 241 10.35 1.43 34.47
C MET A 241 11.51 2.10 35.20
N SER A 242 12.62 2.37 34.49
CA SER A 242 13.31 3.60 34.76
C SER A 242 12.29 4.73 34.59
N ASP A 243 12.43 5.84 35.30
CA ASP A 243 11.61 7.04 35.15
C ASP A 243 11.65 7.68 33.73
N ALA A 244 12.07 6.93 32.71
CA ALA A 244 12.50 7.39 31.41
C ALA A 244 11.57 7.02 30.25
N TYR A 245 10.47 6.25 30.45
CA TYR A 245 9.40 6.15 29.45
C TYR A 245 8.22 7.08 29.76
N LYS A 246 7.76 7.79 28.73
CA LYS A 246 6.60 8.67 28.77
C LYS A 246 5.86 8.61 27.44
N GLU A 247 4.58 8.26 27.47
CA GLU A 247 3.70 8.37 26.31
C GLU A 247 3.46 9.85 25.99
N LEU A 248 3.72 10.26 24.74
CA LEU A 248 3.51 11.63 24.29
C LEU A 248 2.20 11.78 23.49
N GLY A 249 1.64 10.68 22.98
CA GLY A 249 0.45 10.66 22.13
C GLY A 249 0.78 10.58 20.64
N CYS A 250 -0.23 10.33 19.80
CA CYS A 250 -0.08 10.19 18.35
C CYS A 250 0.92 9.11 17.88
N GLY A 251 1.15 8.10 18.73
CA GLY A 251 2.17 7.06 18.49
C GLY A 251 3.59 7.49 18.85
N PHE A 252 3.79 8.71 19.36
CA PHE A 252 5.05 9.20 19.89
C PHE A 252 5.22 8.87 21.37
N LYS A 253 6.46 8.56 21.73
CA LYS A 253 6.87 8.29 23.11
C LYS A 253 8.31 8.69 23.33
N LEU A 254 8.60 9.09 24.55
CA LEU A 254 9.94 9.34 25.06
C LEU A 254 10.43 8.06 25.76
N ILE A 255 11.63 7.59 25.43
CA ILE A 255 12.31 6.47 26.10
C ILE A 255 13.76 6.85 26.28
N ASP A 256 14.26 6.88 27.52
CA ASP A 256 15.67 7.19 27.83
C ASP A 256 16.18 8.47 27.17
N GLY A 257 15.35 9.53 27.19
CA GLY A 257 15.69 10.84 26.62
C GLY A 257 15.65 10.89 25.09
N LYS A 258 15.12 9.87 24.41
CA LYS A 258 14.96 9.80 22.95
C LYS A 258 13.50 9.68 22.55
N VAL A 259 13.15 10.31 21.43
CA VAL A 259 11.78 10.27 20.90
C VAL A 259 11.65 9.16 19.88
N TYR A 260 10.57 8.39 20.00
CA TYR A 260 10.23 7.32 19.08
C TYR A 260 8.82 7.52 18.55
N TRP A 261 8.62 7.26 17.26
CA TRP A 261 7.31 7.07 16.68
C TRP A 261 7.10 5.58 16.39
N GLN A 262 6.07 4.97 16.98
CA GLN A 262 5.89 3.51 17.02
C GLN A 262 7.14 2.78 17.49
N SER A 263 7.90 2.11 16.62
CA SER A 263 9.16 1.42 16.96
C SER A 263 10.42 2.06 16.36
N LYS A 264 10.24 3.21 15.70
CA LYS A 264 11.28 3.91 14.97
C LYS A 264 11.79 5.11 15.79
N LEU A 265 13.10 5.33 15.75
CA LEU A 265 13.72 6.52 16.34
C LEU A 265 13.38 7.75 15.49
N VAL A 266 12.97 8.85 16.14
CA VAL A 266 12.82 10.15 15.47
C VAL A 266 14.19 10.83 15.51
N GLU A 267 14.98 10.66 14.46
CA GLU A 267 16.35 11.19 14.40
C GLU A 267 16.37 12.72 14.45
N GLY A 268 17.27 13.28 15.26
CA GLY A 268 17.46 14.73 15.38
C GLY A 268 16.45 15.46 16.27
N ALA A 269 15.45 14.77 16.82
CA ALA A 269 14.46 15.35 17.71
C ALA A 269 15.07 15.83 19.04
N ASP A 270 14.78 17.07 19.43
CA ASP A 270 15.04 17.56 20.79
C ASP A 270 13.94 17.08 21.75
N ALA A 271 14.22 15.95 22.40
CA ALA A 271 13.32 15.27 23.33
C ALA A 271 12.76 16.15 24.46
N ALA A 272 13.50 17.18 24.90
CA ALA A 272 13.05 18.03 25.99
C ALA A 272 11.93 18.99 25.57
N SER A 273 11.85 19.32 24.27
CA SER A 273 10.85 20.24 23.71
C SER A 273 9.88 19.58 22.73
N PHE A 274 9.95 18.26 22.57
CA PHE A 274 9.14 17.53 21.61
C PHE A 274 7.67 17.48 22.01
N GLU A 275 6.80 17.98 21.14
CA GLU A 275 5.36 18.03 21.34
C GLU A 275 4.62 17.53 20.08
N PRO A 276 3.84 16.44 20.19
CA PRO A 276 2.93 16.03 19.13
C PRO A 276 1.78 17.02 18.94
N TYR A 277 1.36 17.23 17.69
CA TYR A 277 0.18 18.06 17.40
C TYR A 277 -1.12 17.29 17.71
N ILE A 278 -1.59 17.40 18.95
CA ILE A 278 -2.82 16.74 19.43
C ILE A 278 -4.00 17.71 19.32
N ASN A 279 -5.11 17.25 18.74
CA ASN A 279 -6.36 17.99 18.83
C ASN A 279 -6.91 17.91 20.27
N LYS A 280 -6.76 19.01 21.02
CA LYS A 280 -7.15 19.08 22.44
C LYS A 280 -8.66 18.98 22.66
N LYS A 281 -9.50 19.30 21.66
CA LYS A 281 -10.98 19.21 21.81
C LYS A 281 -11.46 17.76 21.78
N GLU A 282 -10.82 16.91 20.98
CA GLU A 282 -11.25 15.51 20.78
C GLU A 282 -10.29 14.47 21.38
N ASN A 283 -9.17 14.92 21.95
CA ASN A 283 -8.12 14.09 22.55
C ASN A 283 -7.66 12.95 21.62
N TYR A 284 -7.65 13.22 20.31
CA TYR A 284 -7.26 12.27 19.28
C TYR A 284 -6.40 12.96 18.21
N CYS A 285 -5.48 12.20 17.64
CA CYS A 285 -4.62 12.65 16.56
C CYS A 285 -5.37 12.33 15.27
N ARG A 286 -6.12 13.30 14.72
CA ARG A 286 -6.87 13.16 13.46
C ARG A 286 -5.90 12.94 12.29
N SER A 287 -5.43 11.72 12.12
CA SER A 287 -4.60 11.17 11.01
C SER A 287 -3.29 11.90 10.66
N GLY A 288 -3.02 13.07 11.22
CA GLY A 288 -1.74 13.77 11.16
C GLY A 288 -0.86 13.34 12.32
N THR A 289 0.07 12.43 12.09
CA THR A 289 1.16 12.07 13.01
C THR A 289 2.27 13.13 12.98
N TYR A 290 1.87 14.40 12.97
CA TYR A 290 2.81 15.51 13.02
C TYR A 290 3.23 15.77 14.46
N ALA A 291 4.47 16.21 14.63
CA ALA A 291 5.01 16.70 15.87
C ALA A 291 6.04 17.81 15.60
N SER A 292 6.43 18.54 16.62
CA SER A 292 7.49 19.53 16.53
C SER A 292 8.36 19.51 17.76
N ASP A 293 9.60 19.94 17.61
CA ASP A 293 10.44 20.40 18.72
C ASP A 293 10.68 21.91 18.60
N ASN A 294 11.61 22.46 19.37
CA ASN A 294 11.94 23.88 19.33
C ASN A 294 12.58 24.39 18.02
N LYS A 295 12.92 23.50 17.07
CA LYS A 295 13.65 23.83 15.83
C LYS A 295 13.04 23.23 14.58
N ASN A 296 12.34 22.10 14.72
CA ASN A 296 12.02 21.20 13.63
C ASN A 296 10.55 20.77 13.69
N VAL A 297 10.01 20.42 12.53
CA VAL A 297 8.73 19.75 12.37
C VAL A 297 8.97 18.34 11.86
N PHE A 298 8.19 17.39 12.36
CA PHE A 298 8.28 15.97 12.05
C PHE A 298 6.92 15.43 11.60
N TYR A 299 6.94 14.40 10.77
CA TYR A 299 5.79 13.57 10.43
C TYR A 299 6.18 12.11 10.61
N GLU A 300 5.47 11.38 11.46
CA GLU A 300 5.90 10.05 11.92
C GLU A 300 7.35 10.11 12.43
N ASP A 301 8.25 9.27 11.91
CA ASP A 301 9.67 9.28 12.23
C ASP A 301 10.53 10.26 11.42
N LYS A 302 9.93 10.99 10.47
CA LYS A 302 10.66 11.79 9.47
C LYS A 302 10.73 13.26 9.82
N LEU A 303 11.91 13.86 9.64
CA LEU A 303 12.13 15.31 9.68
C LEU A 303 11.59 15.98 8.41
N LEU A 304 10.76 17.02 8.56
CA LEU A 304 10.33 17.89 7.47
C LEU A 304 11.32 19.05 7.33
N ALA A 305 12.42 18.81 6.61
CA ALA A 305 13.55 19.75 6.54
C ALA A 305 13.22 21.14 5.95
N GLN A 306 12.11 21.28 5.22
CA GLN A 306 11.69 22.55 4.59
C GLN A 306 10.55 23.25 5.35
N ALA A 307 10.11 22.69 6.48
CA ALA A 307 9.00 23.26 7.24
C ALA A 307 9.39 24.54 7.95
N ASP A 308 8.57 25.58 7.76
CA ASP A 308 8.66 26.79 8.58
C ASP A 308 7.91 26.58 9.90
N LEU A 309 8.66 26.16 10.93
CA LEU A 309 8.13 25.90 12.27
C LEU A 309 7.28 27.05 12.82
N SER A 310 7.63 28.30 12.50
CA SER A 310 6.95 29.48 13.07
C SER A 310 5.52 29.68 12.57
N THR A 311 5.21 29.13 11.40
CA THR A 311 3.89 29.26 10.76
C THR A 311 3.21 27.91 10.52
N PHE A 312 3.86 26.81 10.89
CA PHE A 312 3.36 25.46 10.69
C PHE A 312 2.03 25.25 11.42
N THR A 313 1.04 24.74 10.68
CA THR A 313 -0.31 24.49 11.16
C THR A 313 -0.79 23.16 10.61
N VAL A 314 -1.22 22.27 11.50
CA VAL A 314 -1.90 21.02 11.13
C VAL A 314 -3.37 21.31 10.90
N ILE A 315 -3.93 20.78 9.82
CA ILE A 315 -5.35 20.88 9.51
C ILE A 315 -6.09 19.76 10.25
N ASP A 316 -7.10 20.14 11.05
CA ASP A 316 -7.84 19.23 11.93
C ASP A 316 -9.32 19.06 11.54
N THR A 317 -9.69 19.39 10.30
CA THR A 317 -11.04 19.23 9.75
C THR A 317 -11.38 17.80 9.34
N VAL A 318 -12.68 17.49 9.34
CA VAL A 318 -13.19 16.19 8.86
C VAL A 318 -12.98 16.14 7.34
N GLY A 319 -12.21 15.17 6.84
CA GLY A 319 -11.94 14.97 5.41
C GLY A 319 -10.51 15.27 4.99
N ASP A 320 -9.78 16.13 5.71
CA ASP A 320 -8.41 16.57 5.36
C ASP A 320 -7.34 15.83 6.17
N TYR A 321 -7.49 14.51 6.25
CA TYR A 321 -6.62 13.64 7.04
C TYR A 321 -5.14 13.75 6.60
N GLY A 322 -4.26 14.08 7.54
CA GLY A 322 -2.81 14.17 7.28
C GLY A 322 -2.36 15.45 6.58
N ALA A 323 -3.25 16.42 6.40
CA ALA A 323 -2.92 17.71 5.80
C ALA A 323 -2.31 18.70 6.81
N ALA A 324 -1.30 19.45 6.37
CA ALA A 324 -0.72 20.55 7.12
C ALA A 324 -0.20 21.62 6.16
N PHE A 325 0.12 22.80 6.67
CA PHE A 325 0.73 23.85 5.87
C PHE A 325 1.63 24.72 6.72
N ASP A 326 2.55 25.40 6.07
CA ASP A 326 3.25 26.56 6.62
C ASP A 326 3.10 27.74 5.63
N LYS A 327 3.84 28.82 5.87
CA LYS A 327 3.81 30.01 5.01
C LYS A 327 4.18 29.72 3.55
N TYR A 328 5.04 28.73 3.32
CA TYR A 328 5.67 28.46 2.03
C TYR A 328 5.14 27.19 1.37
N HIS A 329 4.69 26.22 2.15
CA HIS A 329 4.44 24.85 1.70
C HIS A 329 3.12 24.30 2.21
N ARG A 330 2.63 23.28 1.50
CA ARG A 330 1.53 22.42 1.97
C ARG A 330 2.03 20.99 2.04
N TYR A 331 1.57 20.29 3.05
CA TYR A 331 1.99 18.94 3.35
C TYR A 331 0.79 18.02 3.37
N TYR A 332 0.97 16.82 2.84
CA TYR A 332 0.01 15.75 2.95
C TYR A 332 0.74 14.46 3.29
N TYR A 333 0.43 13.89 4.45
CA TYR A 333 1.17 12.78 5.03
C TYR A 333 2.69 13.03 5.07
N GLY A 334 3.09 14.25 5.47
CA GLY A 334 4.48 14.68 5.57
C GLY A 334 5.17 15.06 4.26
N GLU A 335 4.55 14.74 3.11
CA GLU A 335 5.12 15.06 1.80
C GLU A 335 4.74 16.48 1.37
N ASN A 336 5.73 17.25 0.89
CA ASN A 336 5.50 18.58 0.34
C ASN A 336 4.77 18.44 -1.01
N ILE A 337 3.54 18.96 -1.08
CA ILE A 337 2.80 19.07 -2.33
C ILE A 337 3.11 20.44 -2.91
N GLU A 338 3.87 20.44 -4.01
CA GLU A 338 4.30 21.64 -4.71
C GLU A 338 3.10 22.54 -5.03
N PHE A 339 2.99 23.64 -4.28
CA PHE A 339 1.98 24.68 -4.45
C PHE A 339 2.70 26.01 -4.54
N SER A 340 2.29 26.87 -5.49
CA SER A 340 2.91 28.19 -5.58
C SER A 340 2.74 28.95 -4.25
N PRO A 341 3.78 29.63 -3.73
CA PRO A 341 3.76 30.23 -2.38
C PRO A 341 2.52 31.12 -2.10
N GLY A 342 2.05 31.85 -3.11
CA GLY A 342 0.86 32.69 -2.98
C GLY A 342 -0.45 31.92 -2.73
N LYS A 343 -0.53 30.64 -3.13
CA LYS A 343 -1.70 29.78 -2.91
C LYS A 343 -1.71 29.14 -1.52
N ALA A 344 -0.54 28.86 -0.92
CA ALA A 344 -0.44 28.32 0.44
C ALA A 344 -0.97 29.33 1.49
N GLU A 345 -0.54 30.60 1.40
CA GLU A 345 -1.05 31.68 2.27
C GLU A 345 -2.54 31.97 2.06
N ALA A 346 -3.04 31.87 0.82
CA ALA A 346 -4.47 32.04 0.53
C ALA A 346 -5.30 30.91 1.16
N TYR A 347 -4.83 29.67 1.07
CA TYR A 347 -5.47 28.51 1.68
C TYR A 347 -5.48 28.60 3.22
N ALA A 348 -4.35 28.96 3.83
CA ALA A 348 -4.23 29.19 5.27
C ALA A 348 -5.23 30.23 5.80
N ARG A 349 -5.41 31.34 5.06
CA ARG A 349 -6.39 32.39 5.37
C ARG A 349 -7.82 31.89 5.23
N ALA A 350 -8.13 31.15 4.17
CA ALA A 350 -9.45 30.57 3.96
C ALA A 350 -9.80 29.59 5.09
N TYR A 351 -8.87 28.70 5.47
CA TYR A 351 -9.05 27.76 6.57
C TYR A 351 -9.36 28.46 7.90
N LYS A 352 -8.55 29.44 8.30
CA LYS A 352 -8.78 30.21 9.53
C LYS A 352 -10.12 30.96 9.52
N THR A 353 -10.51 31.47 8.36
CA THR A 353 -11.80 32.17 8.19
C THR A 353 -12.98 31.20 8.31
N LEU A 354 -12.88 30.01 7.71
CA LEU A 354 -13.89 28.94 7.85
C LEU A 354 -14.04 28.48 9.30
N GLN A 355 -12.93 28.31 10.02
CA GLN A 355 -12.94 27.95 11.44
C GLN A 355 -13.62 29.04 12.28
N TYR A 356 -13.30 30.30 12.04
CA TYR A 356 -13.93 31.45 12.71
C TYR A 356 -15.43 31.55 12.39
N GLN A 357 -15.84 31.31 11.14
CA GLN A 357 -17.25 31.33 10.76
C GLN A 357 -18.05 30.17 11.39
N LYS A 358 -17.46 28.98 11.51
CA LYS A 358 -18.08 27.83 12.21
C LYS A 358 -18.31 28.11 13.70
N GLU A 359 -17.46 28.92 14.32
CA GLU A 359 -17.64 29.33 15.72
C GLU A 359 -18.76 30.37 15.90
N ILE A 360 -19.08 31.16 14.86
CA ILE A 360 -20.11 32.21 14.90
C ILE A 360 -21.48 31.71 14.42
N PHE A 361 -21.51 30.80 13.44
CA PHE A 361 -22.73 30.29 12.81
C PHE A 361 -22.77 28.75 12.87
N PRO A 362 -23.17 28.15 14.01
CA PRO A 362 -23.17 26.69 14.18
C PRO A 362 -24.16 25.94 13.27
N ASP A 363 -25.15 26.65 12.70
CA ASP A 363 -26.21 26.07 11.85
C ASP A 363 -25.85 26.06 10.34
N VAL A 364 -24.69 26.58 9.95
CA VAL A 364 -24.24 26.61 8.55
C VAL A 364 -23.24 25.47 8.31
N ILE A 365 -23.65 24.45 7.56
CA ILE A 365 -22.78 23.34 7.17
C ILE A 365 -22.02 23.75 5.90
N ILE A 366 -20.72 24.01 6.05
CA ILE A 366 -19.80 24.23 4.94
C ILE A 366 -18.91 22.98 4.84
N THR A 367 -19.06 22.21 3.75
CA THR A 367 -18.08 21.17 3.37
C THR A 367 -17.32 21.64 2.14
N SER A 368 -16.14 21.07 1.89
CA SER A 368 -15.22 21.46 0.81
C SER A 368 -15.81 21.34 -0.61
N ASP A 369 -16.98 20.74 -0.74
CA ASP A 369 -17.63 20.35 -1.99
C ASP A 369 -19.09 20.84 -2.13
N ARG A 370 -19.69 21.43 -1.07
CA ARG A 370 -21.13 21.82 -1.08
C ARG A 370 -21.41 23.04 -0.20
N ILE A 371 -22.30 23.90 -0.67
CA ILE A 371 -22.94 24.94 0.14
C ILE A 371 -24.44 24.61 0.22
N GLU A 372 -24.95 24.36 1.41
CA GLU A 372 -26.39 24.25 1.67
C GLU A 372 -26.91 25.57 2.25
N VAL A 373 -27.94 26.14 1.61
CA VAL A 373 -28.63 27.34 2.10
C VAL A 373 -30.09 26.97 2.38
N ASP A 374 -30.51 27.11 3.63
CA ASP A 374 -31.92 27.02 4.00
C ASP A 374 -32.60 28.36 3.67
N LEU A 375 -33.53 28.34 2.71
CA LEU A 375 -34.18 29.53 2.16
C LEU A 375 -35.37 30.03 3.00
N GLY A 376 -35.52 29.55 4.24
CA GLY A 376 -36.47 30.01 5.26
C GLY A 376 -37.39 31.18 4.85
N ALA A 377 -38.56 30.83 4.29
CA ALA A 377 -39.65 31.72 3.88
C ALA A 377 -39.19 33.06 3.27
N CYS A 378 -38.50 33.03 2.12
CA CYS A 378 -38.17 34.15 1.21
C CYS A 378 -38.61 35.55 1.68
N LYS A 379 -37.96 36.05 2.74
CA LYS A 379 -38.15 37.43 3.18
C LYS A 379 -37.34 38.32 2.24
N PRO A 380 -37.94 39.37 1.65
CA PRO A 380 -37.17 40.31 0.86
C PRO A 380 -36.07 40.91 1.73
N ASN A 381 -34.85 40.95 1.20
CA ASN A 381 -33.73 41.76 1.70
C ASN A 381 -32.89 41.21 2.87
N PRO A 382 -32.39 39.96 2.83
CA PRO A 382 -31.05 39.66 3.33
C PRO A 382 -30.07 39.68 2.15
N GLU A 383 -29.25 40.73 2.04
CA GLU A 383 -27.97 40.56 1.34
C GLU A 383 -27.15 39.56 2.16
N ILE A 384 -27.05 38.32 1.69
CA ILE A 384 -26.07 37.38 2.24
C ILE A 384 -24.73 37.79 1.64
N GLY A 385 -24.03 38.66 2.34
CA GLY A 385 -22.67 39.02 1.98
C GLY A 385 -21.78 37.78 2.08
N SER A 386 -21.37 37.22 0.95
CA SER A 386 -20.14 36.42 0.96
C SER A 386 -19.02 37.44 1.19
N GLY A 387 -18.51 37.48 2.41
CA GLY A 387 -17.39 38.34 2.80
C GLY A 387 -16.12 37.89 2.06
N GLY A 388 -16.03 38.26 0.78
CA GLY A 388 -14.96 37.90 -0.14
C GLY A 388 -14.29 39.12 -0.73
N THR A 389 -13.93 40.11 0.08
CA THR A 389 -12.92 41.11 -0.32
C THR A 389 -11.55 40.65 0.17
N GLY A 390 -10.94 39.73 -0.58
CA GLY A 390 -9.58 39.28 -0.27
C GLY A 390 -9.07 38.02 -0.95
N ILE A 391 -9.72 37.52 -2.01
CA ILE A 391 -9.22 36.36 -2.77
C ILE A 391 -9.44 36.66 -4.24
N LYS A 392 -8.39 37.12 -4.93
CA LYS A 392 -8.44 37.40 -6.38
C LYS A 392 -7.91 36.28 -7.26
N GLU A 393 -7.43 35.16 -6.71
CA GLU A 393 -6.77 34.13 -7.54
C GLU A 393 -7.02 32.68 -7.13
N ALA A 394 -8.02 32.42 -6.29
CA ALA A 394 -8.59 31.09 -6.16
C ALA A 394 -10.07 31.21 -6.52
N TRP A 395 -10.60 30.27 -7.30
CA TRP A 395 -12.02 30.15 -7.69
C TRP A 395 -12.47 31.07 -8.84
N SER A 396 -12.09 30.72 -10.08
CA SER A 396 -12.55 31.46 -11.27
C SER A 396 -13.98 31.18 -11.73
N ILE A 397 -14.82 30.42 -10.98
CA ILE A 397 -16.17 30.05 -11.46
C ILE A 397 -17.24 29.91 -10.36
N GLY A 398 -17.11 30.61 -9.23
CA GLY A 398 -18.15 30.65 -8.17
C GLY A 398 -18.92 32.00 -8.13
N PRO A 399 -20.19 32.04 -7.68
CA PRO A 399 -20.93 33.29 -7.54
C PRO A 399 -20.33 34.17 -6.43
N LYS A 400 -20.06 35.46 -6.73
CA LYS A 400 -19.59 36.48 -5.78
C LYS A 400 -20.69 36.92 -4.81
N SER A 401 -21.93 36.95 -5.27
CA SER A 401 -23.09 37.25 -4.44
C SER A 401 -24.31 36.51 -4.96
N ILE A 402 -25.19 36.13 -4.04
CA ILE A 402 -26.53 35.62 -4.31
C ILE A 402 -27.50 36.61 -3.67
N THR A 403 -28.39 37.18 -4.47
CA THR A 403 -29.38 38.17 -4.01
C THR A 403 -30.77 37.69 -4.32
N VAL A 404 -31.66 37.63 -3.32
CA VAL A 404 -33.09 37.39 -3.54
C VAL A 404 -33.73 38.67 -4.06
N LYS A 405 -34.09 38.70 -5.35
CA LYS A 405 -34.69 39.88 -6.01
C LYS A 405 -36.16 40.07 -5.67
N GLY A 406 -36.85 38.99 -5.31
CA GLY A 406 -38.26 39.04 -4.98
C GLY A 406 -38.90 37.66 -5.05
N LYS A 407 -40.22 37.67 -4.91
CA LYS A 407 -41.07 36.50 -5.03
C LYS A 407 -42.07 36.75 -6.14
N GLU A 408 -42.18 35.80 -7.06
CA GLU A 408 -43.17 35.80 -8.13
C GLU A 408 -43.95 34.49 -8.01
N ASP A 409 -45.22 34.58 -7.62
CA ASP A 409 -46.08 33.44 -7.27
C ASP A 409 -45.44 32.51 -6.20
N ASN A 410 -45.28 31.21 -6.52
CA ASN A 410 -44.68 30.19 -5.65
C ASN A 410 -43.16 30.06 -5.84
N TYR A 411 -42.52 31.05 -6.50
CA TYR A 411 -41.11 31.00 -6.85
C TYR A 411 -40.34 32.17 -6.28
N CYS A 412 -39.15 31.89 -5.73
CA CYS A 412 -38.19 32.91 -5.35
C CYS A 412 -37.28 33.22 -6.55
N LEU A 413 -37.07 34.51 -6.80
CA LEU A 413 -36.22 35.02 -7.88
C LEU A 413 -34.84 35.34 -7.30
N LEU A 414 -33.82 34.63 -7.77
CA LEU A 414 -32.43 34.86 -7.36
C LEU A 414 -31.65 35.58 -8.46
N GLU A 415 -30.78 36.51 -8.09
CA GLU A 415 -29.73 37.07 -8.95
C GLU A 415 -28.36 36.57 -8.46
N PHE A 416 -27.60 35.97 -9.37
CA PHE A 416 -26.21 35.58 -9.14
C PHE A 416 -25.29 36.54 -9.86
N ARG A 417 -24.22 37.01 -9.19
CA ARG A 417 -23.17 37.82 -9.82
C ARG A 417 -21.85 37.06 -9.84
N THR A 418 -21.19 37.02 -10.99
CA THR A 418 -19.81 36.51 -11.12
C THR A 418 -18.87 37.65 -11.53
N GLU A 419 -17.57 37.36 -11.60
CA GLU A 419 -16.55 38.36 -11.94
C GLU A 419 -16.53 38.77 -13.42
N TYR A 420 -17.14 37.99 -14.32
CA TYR A 420 -17.08 38.21 -15.76
C TYR A 420 -18.43 38.23 -16.49
N MET A 421 -19.53 37.84 -15.83
CA MET A 421 -20.89 37.93 -16.37
C MET A 421 -21.92 38.16 -15.26
N ILE A 422 -22.98 38.88 -15.61
CA ILE A 422 -24.28 38.86 -14.94
C ILE A 422 -25.17 38.04 -15.89
N PHE A 423 -25.88 36.97 -15.54
CA PHE A 423 -27.12 36.88 -14.75
C PHE A 423 -27.56 35.39 -14.71
N TYR A 424 -28.29 34.98 -13.68
CA TYR A 424 -29.15 33.78 -13.70
C TYR A 424 -30.43 34.12 -12.94
N ASP A 425 -31.58 34.24 -13.60
CA ASP A 425 -32.90 34.25 -12.94
C ASP A 425 -33.33 32.79 -12.73
N CYS A 426 -32.93 32.17 -11.62
CA CYS A 426 -33.45 30.86 -11.27
C CYS A 426 -34.74 31.02 -10.46
N ARG A 427 -35.81 30.39 -10.94
CA ARG A 427 -37.09 30.26 -10.23
C ARG A 427 -37.04 29.01 -9.36
N ILE A 428 -37.07 29.18 -8.03
CA ILE A 428 -37.01 28.08 -7.06
C ILE A 428 -38.34 27.99 -6.31
N PRO A 429 -38.98 26.82 -6.19
CA PRO A 429 -40.18 26.65 -5.39
C PRO A 429 -39.97 27.05 -3.91
N ASP A 430 -40.99 27.63 -3.28
CA ASP A 430 -40.96 28.15 -1.89
C ASP A 430 -40.48 27.18 -0.80
N GLU A 431 -40.43 25.88 -1.08
CA GLU A 431 -39.93 24.85 -0.17
C GLU A 431 -38.90 23.98 -0.90
N GLY A 432 -37.61 24.27 -0.69
CA GLY A 432 -36.51 23.51 -1.26
C GLY A 432 -35.15 23.97 -0.75
N LYS A 433 -34.21 23.02 -0.65
CA LYS A 433 -32.79 23.32 -0.43
C LYS A 433 -32.11 23.58 -1.76
N LEU A 434 -31.35 24.67 -1.86
CA LEU A 434 -30.47 24.90 -2.99
C LEU A 434 -29.13 24.20 -2.73
N ILE A 435 -28.74 23.28 -3.62
CA ILE A 435 -27.44 22.62 -3.57
C ILE A 435 -26.58 23.16 -4.73
N LEU A 436 -25.46 23.77 -4.35
CA LEU A 436 -24.40 24.17 -5.27
C LEU A 436 -23.29 23.12 -5.23
N GLY A 437 -23.08 22.40 -6.33
CA GLY A 437 -22.02 21.41 -6.48
C GLY A 437 -21.08 21.77 -7.64
N TYR A 438 -19.80 21.49 -7.46
CA TYR A 438 -18.81 21.56 -8.54
C TYR A 438 -18.58 20.16 -9.09
N ASP A 439 -18.72 19.99 -10.40
CA ASP A 439 -18.43 18.74 -11.07
C ASP A 439 -17.01 18.78 -11.62
N GLU A 440 -16.10 18.06 -10.95
CA GLU A 440 -14.68 18.00 -11.33
C GLU A 440 -14.46 17.32 -12.68
N GLU A 441 -15.39 16.45 -13.14
CA GLU A 441 -15.24 15.70 -14.38
C GLU A 441 -15.51 16.58 -15.61
N PHE A 442 -16.37 17.60 -15.48
CA PHE A 442 -16.77 18.50 -16.57
C PHE A 442 -16.34 19.95 -16.39
N GLY A 443 -15.79 20.32 -15.23
CA GLY A 443 -15.36 21.70 -14.94
C GLY A 443 -16.51 22.70 -14.92
N SER A 444 -17.74 22.26 -14.62
CA SER A 444 -18.95 23.08 -14.61
C SER A 444 -19.54 23.24 -13.19
N LEU A 445 -20.14 24.41 -12.95
CA LEU A 445 -20.92 24.67 -11.74
C LEU A 445 -22.34 24.09 -11.95
N ASN A 446 -22.73 23.12 -11.12
CA ASN A 446 -24.05 22.51 -11.18
C ASN A 446 -24.94 23.07 -10.04
N LEU A 447 -26.07 23.66 -10.45
CA LEU A 447 -27.16 24.07 -9.57
C LEU A 447 -28.20 22.96 -9.55
N SER A 448 -28.39 22.31 -8.40
CA SER A 448 -29.40 21.24 -8.25
C SER A 448 -30.36 21.59 -7.12
N LEU A 449 -31.66 21.42 -7.38
CA LEU A 449 -32.70 21.41 -6.37
C LEU A 449 -32.97 19.96 -6.00
N ASP A 450 -32.79 19.63 -4.72
CA ASP A 450 -33.05 18.29 -4.22
C ASP A 450 -34.56 18.00 -4.15
N PRO A 451 -35.09 16.89 -4.69
CA PRO A 451 -34.48 15.98 -5.66
C PRO A 451 -35.21 16.08 -7.02
N TYR A 452 -34.49 16.40 -8.10
CA TYR A 452 -34.91 16.25 -9.51
C TYR A 452 -35.75 17.36 -10.17
N LYS A 453 -35.51 18.65 -9.85
CA LYS A 453 -36.00 19.75 -10.71
C LYS A 453 -34.85 20.63 -11.20
N TYR A 454 -34.58 20.59 -12.51
CA TYR A 454 -33.67 21.50 -13.20
C TYR A 454 -34.31 22.89 -13.32
N CYS A 455 -33.54 24.00 -13.18
CA CYS A 455 -34.06 25.36 -13.41
C CYS A 455 -34.74 25.42 -14.79
N GLU A 456 -36.05 25.70 -14.83
CA GLU A 456 -36.89 25.52 -16.03
C GLU A 456 -36.62 26.51 -17.16
N SER A 457 -35.83 27.57 -16.96
CA SER A 457 -35.45 28.46 -18.06
C SER A 457 -34.17 29.24 -17.77
N LEU A 458 -33.14 29.02 -18.59
CA LEU A 458 -31.96 29.87 -18.66
C LEU A 458 -32.15 30.90 -19.77
N VAL A 459 -32.40 32.17 -19.42
CA VAL A 459 -32.45 33.26 -20.42
C VAL A 459 -31.15 34.04 -20.36
N ILE A 460 -30.31 33.86 -21.38
CA ILE A 460 -29.09 34.66 -21.57
C ILE A 460 -29.52 35.97 -22.25
N ARG A 461 -29.34 37.11 -21.58
CA ARG A 461 -29.42 38.43 -22.23
C ARG A 461 -28.02 39.01 -22.33
N HIS A 462 -27.61 39.38 -23.55
CA HIS A 462 -26.34 40.05 -23.83
C HIS A 462 -26.32 41.49 -23.32
#